data_AF-A0A392R3Q3-F1
#
_entry.id   AF-A0A392R3Q3-F1
#
_cell.length_a   1.000
_cell.length_b   1.000
_cell.length_c   1.000
_cell.angle_alpha   90.00
_cell.angle_beta   90.00
_cell.angle_gamma   90.00
#
_symmetry.space_group_name_H-M   'P 1'
#
loop_
_entity.id
_entity.type
_entity.pdbx_description
1 polymer ?
#
loop_
_entity_poly.entity_id
_entity_poly.type
_entity_poly.pdbx_seq_one_letter_code
_entity_poly.pdbx_strand_id
1 'polypeptide(L)' 'GASLVKQVANATNDVAGDGTTCATILTRAIFTEGCKSVAAGMNAMDLRRGINMAVDAVVTSLKSRARMISTSEEIAQV' A
#
# COMPACT_ATOMS: atom_id res chain seq x y z
N GLY A 1 17.86 -4.83 -1.24
CA GLY A 1 16.61 -5.01 -0.48
C GLY A 1 16.23 -3.73 0.27
N ALA A 2 16.93 -3.40 1.34
CA ALA A 2 16.58 -2.27 2.22
C ALA A 2 16.48 -0.91 1.51
N SER A 3 17.40 -0.59 0.59
CA SER A 3 17.36 0.68 -0.15
C SER A 3 16.13 0.83 -1.05
N LEU A 4 15.59 -0.27 -1.59
CA LEU A 4 14.35 -0.27 -2.37
C LEU A 4 13.13 0.02 -1.48
N VAL A 5 13.06 -0.60 -0.30
CA VAL A 5 11.98 -0.33 0.67
C VAL A 5 12.04 1.13 1.15
N LYS A 6 13.25 1.66 1.36
CA LYS A 6 13.45 3.07 1.70
C LYS A 6 12.95 4.02 0.59
N GLN A 7 13.20 3.69 -0.68
CA GLN A 7 12.68 4.46 -1.80
C GLN A 7 11.15 4.47 -1.85
N VAL A 8 10.49 3.32 -1.59
CA VAL A 8 9.03 3.23 -1.54
C VAL A 8 8.45 4.05 -0.38
N ALA A 9 9.08 3.99 0.80
CA ALA A 9 8.68 4.79 1.95
C ALA A 9 8.82 6.29 1.66
N ASN A 10 9.95 6.71 1.09
CA ASN A 10 10.17 8.11 0.73
C ASN A 10 9.15 8.61 -0.31
N ALA A 11 8.85 7.83 -1.35
CA ALA A 11 7.85 8.21 -2.35
C ALA A 11 6.44 8.37 -1.73
N THR A 12 6.12 7.58 -0.70
CA THR A 12 4.86 7.73 0.05
C THR A 12 4.85 9.05 0.83
N ASN A 13 5.98 9.38 1.48
CA ASN A 13 6.15 10.63 2.22
C ASN A 13 6.00 11.86 1.31
N ASP A 14 6.55 11.83 0.11
CA ASP A 14 6.54 12.97 -0.80
C ASP A 14 5.13 13.34 -1.30
N VAL A 15 4.23 12.35 -1.41
CA VAL A 15 2.86 12.56 -1.90
C VAL A 15 1.86 12.76 -0.76
N ALA A 16 1.95 11.95 0.30
CA ALA A 16 0.96 11.94 1.39
C ALA A 16 1.41 12.71 2.65
N GLY A 17 2.71 12.96 2.84
CA GLY A 17 3.27 13.59 4.04
C GLY A 17 3.30 12.71 5.30
N ASP A 18 2.69 11.53 5.26
CA ASP A 18 2.66 10.51 6.30
C ASP A 18 2.52 9.10 5.66
N GLY A 19 2.61 8.03 6.45
CA GLY A 19 2.39 6.65 5.99
C GLY A 19 3.66 5.88 5.65
N THR A 20 4.84 6.45 5.91
CA THR A 20 6.16 5.82 5.67
C THR A 20 6.32 4.48 6.39
N THR A 21 5.88 4.42 7.65
CA THR A 21 5.91 3.19 8.47
C THR A 21 4.97 2.14 7.91
N CYS A 22 3.75 2.55 7.52
CA CYS A 22 2.74 1.68 6.93
C CYS A 22 3.23 1.08 5.60
N ALA A 23 3.79 1.92 4.71
CA ALA A 23 4.36 1.48 3.44
C ALA A 23 5.50 0.46 3.65
N THR A 24 6.36 0.69 4.65
CA THR A 24 7.48 -0.21 4.97
C THR A 24 7.00 -1.58 5.44
N ILE A 25 6.05 -1.64 6.38
CA ILE A 25 5.55 -2.91 6.90
C ILE A 25 4.75 -3.70 5.86
N LEU A 26 3.93 -3.02 5.05
CA LEU A 26 3.15 -3.65 3.98
C LEU A 26 4.07 -4.22 2.89
N THR A 27 5.08 -3.46 2.48
CA THR A 27 6.08 -3.92 1.51
C THR A 27 6.79 -5.19 2.01
N ARG A 28 7.19 -5.22 3.28
CA ARG A 28 7.83 -6.40 3.89
C ARG A 28 6.89 -7.60 3.93
N ALA A 29 5.63 -7.41 4.32
CA ALA A 29 4.64 -8.49 4.42
C ALA A 29 4.35 -9.12 3.05
N ILE A 30 4.05 -8.29 2.04
CA ILE A 30 3.75 -8.74 0.67
C ILE A 30 4.96 -9.47 0.07
N PHE A 31 6.17 -8.92 0.25
CA PHE A 31 7.39 -9.56 -0.25
C PHE A 31 7.63 -10.92 0.40
N THR A 32 7.48 -11.02 1.73
CA THR A 32 7.71 -12.27 2.46
C THR A 32 6.74 -13.36 2.03
N GLU A 33 5.45 -13.06 1.94
CA GLU A 33 4.44 -14.03 1.50
C GLU A 33 4.55 -14.34 0.00
N GLY A 34 4.93 -13.37 -0.82
CA GLY A 34 5.20 -13.58 -2.24
C GLY A 34 6.38 -14.52 -2.47
N CYS A 35 7.47 -14.36 -1.71
CA CYS A 35 8.62 -15.27 -1.78
C CYS A 35 8.25 -16.71 -1.39
N LYS A 36 7.42 -16.89 -0.35
CA LYS A 36 6.91 -18.23 0.02
C LYS A 36 6.07 -18.85 -1.10
N SER A 37 5.21 -18.03 -1.71
CA SER A 37 4.33 -18.46 -2.80
C SER A 37 5.11 -18.89 -4.04
N VAL A 38 6.14 -18.12 -4.41
CA VAL A 38 7.02 -18.47 -5.54
C VAL A 38 7.85 -19.71 -5.21
N ALA A 39 8.35 -19.86 -3.98
CA ALA A 39 9.05 -21.06 -3.55
C ALA A 39 8.17 -22.32 -3.58
N ALA A 40 6.85 -22.18 -3.42
CA ALA A 40 5.87 -23.24 -3.58
C ALA A 40 5.55 -23.58 -5.05
N GLY A 41 6.23 -22.95 -6.02
CA GLY A 41 6.08 -23.23 -7.46
C GLY A 41 5.03 -22.35 -8.17
N MET A 42 4.48 -21.32 -7.52
CA MET A 42 3.60 -20.36 -8.21
C MET A 42 4.39 -19.46 -9.16
N ASN A 43 3.77 -19.10 -10.27
CA ASN A 43 4.33 -18.15 -11.22
C ASN A 43 4.32 -16.73 -10.65
N ALA A 44 5.49 -16.10 -10.58
CA ALA A 44 5.67 -14.75 -10.04
C ALA A 44 4.88 -13.68 -10.83
N MET A 45 4.67 -13.87 -12.14
CA MET A 45 3.93 -12.93 -12.97
C MET A 45 2.43 -12.97 -12.68
N ASP A 46 1.88 -14.16 -12.46
CA ASP A 46 0.47 -14.35 -12.09
C ASP A 46 0.22 -13.82 -10.67
N LEU A 47 1.15 -14.08 -9.75
CA LEU A 47 1.11 -13.52 -8.40
C LEU A 47 1.09 -11.99 -8.44
N ARG A 48 1.98 -11.36 -9.23
CA ARG A 48 2.02 -9.91 -9.41
C ARG A 48 0.70 -9.37 -9.97
N ARG A 49 0.11 -10.05 -10.95
CA ARG A 49 -1.18 -9.67 -11.53
C ARG A 49 -2.30 -9.73 -10.49
N GLY A 50 -2.36 -10.82 -9.71
CA GLY A 50 -3.33 -10.98 -8.63
C GLY A 50 -3.18 -9.91 -7.54
N ILE A 51 -1.95 -9.59 -7.14
CA ILE A 51 -1.65 -8.51 -6.18
C ILE A 51 -2.18 -7.17 -6.70
N ASN A 52 -1.92 -6.82 -7.96
CA ASN A 52 -2.40 -5.56 -8.54
C ASN A 52 -3.93 -5.47 -8.54
N MET A 53 -4.62 -6.55 -8.94
CA MET A 53 -6.08 -6.60 -8.91
C MET A 53 -6.64 -6.45 -7.49
N ALA A 54 -6.00 -7.06 -6.50
CA ALA A 54 -6.38 -6.91 -5.10
C ALA A 54 -6.18 -5.47 -4.60
N VAL A 55 -5.07 -4.83 -4.97
CA VAL A 55 -4.80 -3.42 -4.64
C VAL A 55 -5.87 -2.51 -5.22
N ASP A 56 -6.24 -2.68 -6.49
CA ASP A 56 -7.27 -1.86 -7.14
C ASP A 56 -8.63 -1.97 -6.44
N ALA A 57 -9.02 -3.19 -6.05
CA ALA A 57 -10.25 -3.44 -5.31
C ALA A 57 -10.22 -2.78 -3.92
N VAL A 58 -9.10 -2.87 -3.20
CA VAL A 58 -8.93 -2.24 -1.88
C VAL A 58 -8.99 -0.71 -1.99
N VAL A 59 -8.29 -0.11 -2.96
CA VAL A 59 -8.33 1.34 -3.21
C VAL A 59 -9.74 1.81 -3.53
N THR A 60 -10.48 1.05 -4.34
CA THR A 60 -11.88 1.35 -4.67
C THR A 60 -12.76 1.33 -3.42
N SER A 61 -12.60 0.31 -2.56
CA SER A 61 -13.35 0.22 -1.30
C SER A 61 -12.98 1.35 -0.33
N LEU A 62 -11.70 1.70 -0.20
CA LEU A 62 -11.25 2.81 0.64
C LEU A 62 -11.85 4.13 0.19
N LYS A 63 -11.88 4.41 -1.12
CA LYS A 63 -12.54 5.62 -1.65
C LYS A 63 -14.03 5.67 -1.33
N SER A 64 -14.72 4.54 -1.38
CA SER A 64 -16.15 4.48 -1.02
C SER A 64 -16.44 4.75 0.46
N ARG A 65 -15.45 4.52 1.34
CA ARG A 65 -15.55 4.73 2.79
C ARG A 65 -14.98 6.07 3.24
N ALA A 66 -14.28 6.78 2.36
CA ALA A 66 -13.71 8.08 2.67
C ALA A 66 -14.84 9.09 2.90
N ARG A 67 -14.80 9.79 4.04
CA ARG A 67 -15.66 10.94 4.29
C ARG A 67 -14.98 12.19 3.75
N MET A 68 -15.69 12.91 2.88
CA MET A 68 -15.24 14.21 2.40
C MET A 68 -15.44 15.24 3.50
N ILE A 69 -14.35 15.84 3.95
CA ILE A 69 -14.37 16.95 4.90
C ILE A 69 -14.60 18.22 4.09
N SER A 70 -15.68 18.95 4.37
CA SER A 70 -16.08 20.10 3.54
C SER A 70 -16.44 21.36 4.33
N THR A 71 -16.56 21.27 5.65
CA THR A 71 -16.95 22.39 6.51
C THR A 71 -15.78 22.86 7.37
N SER A 72 -15.69 24.18 7.61
CA SER A 72 -14.62 24.76 8.42
C SER A 72 -14.60 24.24 9.86
N GLU A 73 -15.75 23.83 10.43
CA GLU A 73 -15.80 23.20 11.75
C GLU A 73 -15.12 21.83 11.76
N GLU A 74 -15.25 21.02 10.70
CA GLU A 74 -14.57 19.72 10.62
C GLU A 74 -13.05 19.87 10.40
N ILE A 75 -12.62 20.94 9.72
CA ILE A 75 -11.18 21.24 9.53
C ILE A 75 -10.52 21.59 10.88
N ALA A 76 -11.24 22.26 11.78
CA ALA A 76 -10.74 22.61 13.12
C ALA A 76 -10.68 21.42 14.09
N GLN A 77 -11.32 20.29 13.73
CA GLN A 77 -11.36 19.08 14.54
C GLN A 77 -10.21 18.09 14.23
N VAL A 78 -9.33 18.43 13.28
CA VAL A 78 -8.18 17.63 12.82
C VAL A 78 -6.88 18.11 13.45
#